data_AF-Q4UA21-F1
#
_entry.id   AF-Q4UA21-F1
#
_cell.length_a   1.000
_cell.length_b   1.000
_cell.length_c   1.000
_cell.angle_alpha   90.00
_cell.angle_beta   90.00
_cell.angle_gamma   90.00
#
_symmetry.space_group_name_H-M   'P 1'
#
loop_
_entity.id
_entity.type
_entity.pdbx_description
1 polymer ?
#
loop_
_entity_poly.entity_id
_entity_poly.type
_entity_poly.pdbx_seq_one_letter_code
_entity_poly.pdbx_strand_id
1 'polypeptide(L)'
;MCLFRFLGSDFKLLNLLVNYNKFYSPSLTYPLNFAKIVKYNGLGKRFTSSLSENSDSTSVSDIYFKTPTSERVFSDILTMDSLSPREFRIFLNDVVKLKVDDVLLWSKAATYCIENASKFKFFDALSVLESFTQAKIYDKALFTEFSRYLTIQSPMMEPRHLIQCINVYAFSGTFPQALFLEVFYGIIKQSEKMYAAEFVDMFNCLSKWNIKNKQVLSALCKTLAKNVSILRYAELTQVAACCRNLEIEDETFRFILDSWQKKELAMMTIQEMLDCLKKLKNIEVKLENYEELLFKEFVKQVNELDGDDIAQLADPFDCLEFLKSTGALSKEFLLSLTKWCADAVHNPPTRSQKRPLSHQLVELYNLVQEYGIEEKYIDKAVLKFVTSKGGLRLRNPKPIPTVYKPNRKYVFTDDPENPRPIPEIKYLENDIPQESEKSKHINKIVEELEPYPKFFDKINIKKPSTQSCGKASFRLKPKTYRHKNIPVKQ
;
A
#
# COMPACT_ATOMS: atom_id res chain seq x y z
N MET A 1 -4.06 36.13 -32.98
CA MET A 1 -2.68 36.70 -32.91
C MET A 1 -2.51 37.40 -31.56
N CYS A 2 -1.28 37.72 -31.17
CA CYS A 2 -0.88 38.27 -29.86
C CYS A 2 -0.94 37.28 -28.67
N LEU A 3 0.08 36.42 -28.56
CA LEU A 3 0.64 35.91 -27.28
C LEU A 3 1.99 35.16 -27.50
N PHE A 4 2.87 35.73 -28.32
CA PHE A 4 4.25 35.23 -28.52
C PHE A 4 5.24 36.38 -28.28
N ARG A 5 5.74 36.48 -27.05
CA ARG A 5 6.97 37.17 -26.61
C ARG A 5 7.04 37.08 -25.08
N PHE A 6 7.93 36.21 -24.58
CA PHE A 6 8.60 36.18 -23.25
C PHE A 6 9.01 34.74 -22.87
N LEU A 7 9.80 34.10 -23.74
CA LEU A 7 10.52 32.85 -23.45
C LEU A 7 11.91 32.96 -24.09
N GLY A 8 12.85 33.60 -23.38
CA GLY A 8 14.17 33.94 -23.94
C GLY A 8 15.38 33.81 -23.00
N SER A 9 15.19 33.69 -21.68
CA SER A 9 16.27 33.89 -20.69
C SER A 9 16.82 32.61 -20.06
N ASP A 10 15.96 31.66 -19.70
CA ASP A 10 16.32 30.64 -18.68
C ASP A 10 16.76 29.28 -19.26
N PHE A 11 16.80 29.12 -20.59
CA PHE A 11 17.08 27.84 -21.24
C PHE A 11 18.56 27.36 -21.18
N LYS A 12 19.48 28.15 -20.59
CA LYS A 12 20.89 27.74 -20.43
C LYS A 12 21.08 26.54 -19.49
N LEU A 13 20.13 26.25 -18.60
CA LEU A 13 20.23 25.12 -17.66
C LEU A 13 20.00 23.73 -18.28
N LEU A 14 19.23 23.63 -19.38
CA LEU A 14 19.01 22.35 -20.07
C LEU A 14 20.25 21.88 -20.84
N ASN A 15 21.03 22.81 -21.41
CA ASN A 15 22.32 22.48 -22.05
C ASN A 15 23.42 22.08 -21.06
N LEU A 16 23.26 22.38 -19.76
CA LEU A 16 24.21 21.94 -18.73
C LEU A 16 24.07 20.45 -18.38
N LEU A 17 22.91 19.83 -18.59
CA LEU A 17 22.72 18.38 -18.39
C LEU A 17 23.44 17.52 -19.44
N VAL A 18 23.80 18.09 -20.60
CA VAL A 18 24.45 17.36 -21.70
C VAL A 18 25.98 17.25 -21.51
N ASN A 19 26.59 18.13 -20.71
CA ASN A 19 28.05 18.27 -20.62
C ASN A 19 28.73 17.67 -19.37
N TYR A 20 27.99 17.02 -18.47
CA TYR A 20 28.56 16.44 -17.23
C TYR A 20 29.01 14.97 -17.32
N ASN A 21 29.09 14.39 -18.52
CA ASN A 21 29.70 13.07 -18.75
C ASN A 21 31.24 13.14 -18.86
N LYS A 22 31.92 13.41 -17.76
CA LYS A 22 33.36 13.11 -17.55
C LYS A 22 33.70 13.00 -16.06
N PHE A 23 34.01 11.77 -15.64
CA PHE A 23 34.47 11.28 -14.34
C PHE A 23 34.98 12.27 -13.28
N TYR A 24 34.59 12.03 -12.02
CA TYR A 24 35.59 11.80 -10.97
C TYR A 24 35.19 10.65 -10.02
N SER A 25 36.21 9.96 -9.51
CA SER A 25 36.18 8.84 -8.55
C SER A 25 35.95 9.32 -7.10
N PRO A 26 35.67 8.43 -6.13
CA PRO A 26 35.23 8.85 -4.79
C PRO A 26 36.40 9.29 -3.90
N SER A 27 36.19 10.36 -3.12
CA SER A 27 37.01 10.71 -1.97
C SER A 27 36.14 11.37 -0.88
N LEU A 28 36.16 10.75 0.32
CA LEU A 28 35.76 11.17 1.67
C LEU A 28 35.22 12.62 1.84
N THR A 29 34.13 12.90 2.58
CA THR A 29 33.47 12.22 3.73
C THR A 29 31.93 12.35 3.61
N TYR A 30 31.05 11.71 4.39
CA TYR A 30 31.14 10.72 5.49
C TYR A 30 30.26 9.48 5.13
N PRO A 31 30.33 8.33 5.85
CA PRO A 31 29.80 7.08 5.32
C PRO A 31 28.33 6.79 5.70
N LEU A 32 27.49 6.55 4.68
CA LEU A 32 26.29 5.73 4.83
C LEU A 32 26.67 4.24 4.81
N ASN A 33 26.13 3.48 5.77
CA ASN A 33 26.61 2.15 6.14
C ASN A 33 26.18 1.04 5.16
N PHE A 34 26.86 0.94 4.00
CA PHE A 34 26.70 -0.17 3.06
C PHE A 34 27.55 -1.39 3.44
N ALA A 35 27.17 -2.11 4.50
CA ALA A 35 27.85 -3.36 4.87
C ALA A 35 26.94 -4.37 5.61
N LYS A 36 26.38 -5.34 4.85
CA LYS A 36 26.23 -6.77 5.20
C LYS A 36 25.33 -7.50 4.18
N ILE A 37 25.91 -8.01 3.08
CA ILE A 37 25.36 -9.19 2.38
C ILE A 37 26.48 -10.22 2.18
N VAL A 38 26.11 -11.46 2.42
CA VAL A 38 26.93 -12.66 2.57
C VAL A 38 27.75 -13.00 1.31
N LYS A 39 29.00 -13.45 1.51
CA LYS A 39 29.86 -14.02 0.46
C LYS A 39 29.28 -15.34 -0.04
N TYR A 40 29.19 -15.51 -1.37
CA TYR A 40 29.23 -16.82 -2.01
C TYR A 40 30.35 -16.86 -3.05
N ASN A 41 31.33 -17.75 -2.82
CA ASN A 41 32.36 -18.10 -3.80
C ASN A 41 31.79 -19.18 -4.73
N GLY A 42 32.08 -19.11 -6.03
CA GLY A 42 31.51 -20.06 -6.99
C GLY A 42 32.07 -19.99 -8.42
N LEU A 43 33.39 -20.15 -8.55
CA LEU A 43 34.13 -20.63 -9.73
C LEU A 43 33.40 -20.60 -11.10
N GLY A 44 33.81 -19.67 -11.97
CA GLY A 44 33.44 -19.71 -13.38
C GLY A 44 34.12 -20.85 -14.14
N LYS A 45 33.43 -21.36 -15.18
CA LYS A 45 34.04 -22.17 -16.25
C LYS A 45 33.53 -21.67 -17.60
N ARG A 46 34.46 -21.17 -18.42
CA ARG A 46 34.26 -21.09 -19.88
C ARG A 46 34.28 -22.52 -20.41
N PHE A 47 33.36 -22.87 -21.30
CA PHE A 47 33.50 -24.06 -22.15
C PHE A 47 33.28 -23.68 -23.61
N THR A 48 34.38 -23.68 -24.36
CA THR A 48 34.38 -24.00 -25.78
C THR A 48 34.33 -25.53 -25.92
N SER A 49 33.39 -26.07 -26.69
CA SER A 49 33.47 -27.46 -27.15
C SER A 49 32.99 -27.58 -28.59
N SER A 50 33.91 -27.99 -29.45
CA SER A 50 33.70 -28.32 -30.86
C SER A 50 33.20 -29.76 -31.02
N LEU A 51 32.43 -29.99 -32.10
CA LEU A 51 32.21 -31.29 -32.78
C LEU A 51 31.58 -32.44 -31.96
N SER A 52 30.41 -32.91 -32.41
CA SER A 52 30.36 -34.07 -33.33
C SER A 52 28.92 -34.36 -33.78
N GLU A 53 28.79 -34.93 -34.97
CA GLU A 53 27.54 -35.46 -35.49
C GLU A 53 27.21 -36.79 -34.79
N ASN A 54 25.97 -36.95 -34.33
CA ASN A 54 25.19 -38.16 -34.58
C ASN A 54 23.72 -37.98 -34.18
N SER A 55 22.85 -38.66 -34.89
CA SER A 55 21.43 -38.77 -34.60
C SER A 55 21.19 -39.53 -33.30
N ASP A 56 20.37 -38.98 -32.41
CA ASP A 56 19.13 -39.66 -32.01
C ASP A 56 18.17 -38.70 -31.30
N SER A 57 16.88 -38.85 -31.61
CA SER A 57 15.81 -37.96 -31.16
C SER A 57 15.29 -38.31 -29.77
N THR A 58 15.62 -37.51 -28.74
CA THR A 58 14.77 -37.38 -27.53
C THR A 58 15.01 -36.04 -26.81
N SER A 59 14.02 -35.15 -26.89
CA SER A 59 13.61 -34.17 -25.85
C SER A 59 14.70 -33.51 -24.96
N VAL A 60 15.30 -32.42 -25.44
CA VAL A 60 16.07 -31.44 -24.61
C VAL A 60 15.66 -29.98 -24.91
N SER A 61 14.43 -29.76 -25.39
CA SER A 61 13.92 -28.46 -25.86
C SER A 61 13.31 -27.56 -24.77
N ASP A 62 12.94 -28.10 -23.61
CA ASP A 62 11.84 -27.55 -22.81
C ASP A 62 12.27 -26.56 -21.69
N ILE A 63 13.46 -25.97 -21.77
CA ILE A 63 14.00 -25.10 -20.70
C ILE A 63 14.11 -23.61 -21.11
N TYR A 64 14.07 -23.29 -22.41
CA TYR A 64 14.36 -21.93 -22.90
C TYR A 64 13.16 -21.10 -23.37
N PHE A 65 12.00 -21.70 -23.64
CA PHE A 65 10.88 -20.98 -24.27
C PHE A 65 9.67 -20.88 -23.34
N LYS A 66 9.23 -19.65 -23.03
CA LYS A 66 8.05 -19.38 -22.19
C LYS A 66 6.78 -19.09 -22.99
N THR A 67 6.89 -18.85 -24.29
CA THR A 67 5.77 -18.49 -25.16
C THR A 67 5.96 -19.10 -26.56
N PRO A 68 4.89 -19.53 -27.24
CA PRO A 68 4.99 -20.08 -28.60
C PRO A 68 5.44 -19.04 -29.64
N THR A 69 5.38 -17.75 -29.30
CA THR A 69 5.95 -16.66 -30.11
C THR A 69 7.46 -16.56 -29.99
N SER A 70 8.05 -16.84 -28.82
CA SER A 70 9.52 -16.83 -28.67
C SER A 70 10.16 -18.05 -29.32
N GLU A 71 9.57 -19.23 -29.14
CA GLU A 71 10.00 -20.47 -29.80
C GLU A 71 10.11 -20.32 -31.34
N ARG A 72 9.08 -19.76 -31.99
CA ARG A 72 9.08 -19.51 -33.45
C ARG A 72 10.22 -18.58 -33.89
N VAL A 73 10.43 -17.47 -33.19
CA VAL A 73 11.47 -16.49 -33.56
C VAL A 73 12.89 -17.02 -33.30
N PHE A 74 13.09 -17.78 -32.22
CA PHE A 74 14.38 -18.41 -31.97
C PHE A 74 14.65 -19.59 -32.91
N SER A 75 13.62 -20.23 -33.48
CA SER A 75 13.78 -21.22 -34.55
C SER A 75 14.09 -20.61 -35.92
N ASP A 76 13.53 -19.43 -36.23
CA ASP A 76 13.84 -18.67 -37.44
C ASP A 76 13.65 -17.16 -37.21
N ILE A 77 14.77 -16.43 -37.21
CA ILE A 77 14.87 -14.97 -37.04
C ILE A 77 14.17 -14.23 -38.20
N LEU A 78 13.94 -14.86 -39.35
CA LEU A 78 13.16 -14.28 -40.45
C LEU A 78 11.68 -14.12 -40.08
N THR A 79 11.14 -14.93 -39.18
CA THR A 79 9.73 -14.83 -38.75
C THR A 79 9.38 -13.53 -38.01
N MET A 80 10.37 -12.80 -37.48
CA MET A 80 10.16 -11.52 -36.76
C MET A 80 9.32 -10.50 -37.55
N ASP A 81 9.52 -10.44 -38.87
CA ASP A 81 8.90 -9.43 -39.73
C ASP A 81 7.40 -9.69 -39.95
N SER A 82 6.94 -10.91 -39.65
CA SER A 82 5.54 -11.34 -39.75
C SER A 82 4.72 -11.12 -38.47
N LEU A 83 5.36 -10.78 -37.34
CA LEU A 83 4.69 -10.63 -36.05
C LEU A 83 3.77 -9.42 -36.01
N SER A 84 2.70 -9.48 -35.23
CA SER A 84 1.95 -8.28 -34.85
C SER A 84 2.71 -7.46 -33.78
N PRO A 85 2.53 -6.12 -33.71
CA PRO A 85 3.17 -5.28 -32.68
C PRO A 85 2.97 -5.75 -31.24
N ARG A 86 1.83 -6.40 -30.94
CA ARG A 86 1.51 -6.96 -29.62
C ARG A 86 2.32 -8.23 -29.32
N GLU A 87 2.42 -9.14 -30.28
CA GLU A 87 3.21 -10.36 -30.16
C GLU A 87 4.70 -10.02 -30.10
N PHE A 88 5.14 -9.04 -30.89
CA PHE A 88 6.50 -8.52 -30.88
C PHE A 88 6.90 -7.95 -29.52
N ARG A 89 6.01 -7.20 -28.85
CA ARG A 89 6.22 -6.75 -27.46
C ARG A 89 6.32 -7.93 -26.48
N ILE A 90 5.50 -8.97 -26.63
CA ILE A 90 5.58 -10.16 -25.77
C ILE A 90 6.92 -10.86 -25.97
N PHE A 91 7.33 -11.04 -27.23
CA PHE A 91 8.62 -11.58 -27.62
C PHE A 91 9.79 -10.82 -26.96
N LEU A 92 9.89 -9.49 -27.13
CA LEU A 92 10.98 -8.73 -26.52
C LEU A 92 11.02 -8.81 -24.99
N ASN A 93 9.85 -8.79 -24.33
CA ASN A 93 9.79 -9.01 -22.88
C ASN A 93 10.35 -10.38 -22.46
N ASP A 94 10.19 -11.42 -23.29
CA ASP A 94 10.75 -12.74 -23.02
C ASP A 94 12.25 -12.81 -23.35
N VAL A 95 12.73 -12.18 -24.43
CA VAL A 95 14.15 -12.00 -24.76
C VAL A 95 14.92 -11.36 -23.60
N VAL A 96 14.36 -10.29 -23.01
CA VAL A 96 14.98 -9.60 -21.85
C VAL A 96 14.99 -10.48 -20.59
N LYS A 97 13.89 -11.19 -20.30
CA LYS A 97 13.85 -12.13 -19.15
C LYS A 97 14.86 -13.28 -19.30
N LEU A 98 15.09 -13.73 -20.53
CA LEU A 98 16.06 -14.77 -20.87
C LEU A 98 17.51 -14.25 -20.93
N LYS A 99 17.71 -12.92 -20.90
CA LYS A 99 19.01 -12.24 -21.01
C LYS A 99 19.78 -12.66 -22.26
N VAL A 100 19.10 -12.61 -23.41
CA VAL A 100 19.72 -12.89 -24.70
C VAL A 100 20.46 -11.65 -25.20
N ASP A 101 21.79 -11.75 -25.28
CA ASP A 101 22.69 -10.65 -25.66
C ASP A 101 23.08 -10.68 -27.17
N ASP A 102 22.26 -11.31 -28.03
CA ASP A 102 22.55 -11.44 -29.46
C ASP A 102 22.35 -10.13 -30.25
N VAL A 103 23.46 -9.55 -30.70
CA VAL A 103 23.50 -8.30 -31.46
C VAL A 103 22.68 -8.36 -32.75
N LEU A 104 22.64 -9.52 -33.45
CA LEU A 104 21.91 -9.65 -34.72
C LEU A 104 20.39 -9.64 -34.50
N LEU A 105 19.94 -10.33 -33.46
CA LEU A 105 18.54 -10.34 -33.03
C LEU A 105 18.08 -8.92 -32.68
N TRP A 106 18.87 -8.20 -31.88
CA TRP A 106 18.55 -6.85 -31.42
C TRP A 106 18.66 -5.79 -32.52
N SER A 107 19.60 -5.90 -33.46
CA SER A 107 19.66 -5.00 -34.61
C SER A 107 18.44 -5.19 -35.52
N LYS A 108 18.05 -6.45 -35.79
CA LYS A 108 16.85 -6.74 -36.58
C LYS A 108 15.58 -6.27 -35.86
N ALA A 109 15.51 -6.47 -34.54
CA ALA A 109 14.41 -5.95 -33.72
C ALA A 109 14.29 -4.42 -33.84
N ALA A 110 15.41 -3.69 -33.83
CA ALA A 110 15.41 -2.24 -34.00
C ALA A 110 14.89 -1.84 -35.39
N THR A 111 15.34 -2.48 -36.47
CA THR A 111 14.85 -2.24 -37.84
C THR A 111 13.34 -2.47 -37.94
N TYR A 112 12.84 -3.61 -37.48
CA TYR A 112 11.40 -3.91 -37.48
C TYR A 112 10.59 -2.86 -36.71
N CYS A 113 11.09 -2.43 -35.55
CA CYS A 113 10.45 -1.40 -34.74
C CYS A 113 10.41 -0.03 -35.44
N ILE A 114 11.47 0.37 -36.13
CA ILE A 114 11.54 1.62 -36.91
C ILE A 114 10.50 1.60 -38.04
N GLU A 115 10.48 0.53 -38.84
CA GLU A 115 9.55 0.38 -39.97
C GLU A 115 8.08 0.32 -39.54
N ASN A 116 7.79 -0.28 -38.39
CA ASN A 116 6.44 -0.48 -37.89
C ASN A 116 6.02 0.50 -36.79
N ALA A 117 6.82 1.53 -36.48
CA ALA A 117 6.62 2.47 -35.37
C ALA A 117 5.18 3.04 -35.31
N SER A 118 4.61 3.39 -36.46
CA SER A 118 3.25 3.93 -36.60
C SER A 118 2.12 2.93 -36.30
N LYS A 119 2.39 1.63 -36.34
CA LYS A 119 1.42 0.54 -36.12
C LYS A 119 1.34 0.10 -34.65
N PHE A 120 2.33 0.46 -33.82
CA PHE A 120 2.27 0.23 -32.38
C PHE A 120 1.14 1.05 -31.74
N LYS A 121 0.72 0.65 -30.54
CA LYS A 121 0.00 1.53 -29.61
C LYS A 121 1.00 2.19 -28.68
N PHE A 122 0.69 3.35 -28.11
CA PHE A 122 1.62 4.09 -27.24
C PHE A 122 2.17 3.27 -26.06
N PHE A 123 1.35 2.43 -25.42
CA PHE A 123 1.80 1.57 -24.31
C PHE A 123 2.64 0.39 -24.81
N ASP A 124 2.35 -0.15 -26.00
CA ASP A 124 3.17 -1.21 -26.59
C ASP A 124 4.55 -0.67 -26.98
N ALA A 125 4.57 0.53 -27.57
CA ALA A 125 5.77 1.29 -27.90
C ALA A 125 6.66 1.59 -26.67
N LEU A 126 6.07 2.05 -25.56
CA LEU A 126 6.81 2.30 -24.33
C LEU A 126 7.40 1.01 -23.73
N SER A 127 6.66 -0.09 -23.68
CA SER A 127 7.19 -1.40 -23.25
C SER A 127 8.29 -1.94 -24.16
N VAL A 128 8.22 -1.69 -25.47
CA VAL A 128 9.28 -2.05 -26.42
C VAL A 128 10.54 -1.26 -26.09
N LEU A 129 10.47 0.07 -26.00
CA LEU A 129 11.63 0.89 -25.63
C LEU A 129 12.19 0.53 -24.25
N GLU A 130 11.33 0.19 -23.28
CA GLU A 130 11.75 -0.31 -21.97
C GLU A 130 12.51 -1.65 -22.07
N SER A 131 12.12 -2.53 -23.00
CA SER A 131 12.87 -3.77 -23.26
C SER A 131 14.29 -3.46 -23.77
N PHE A 132 14.43 -2.48 -24.67
CA PHE A 132 15.74 -2.02 -25.16
C PHE A 132 16.58 -1.35 -24.06
N THR A 133 16.00 -0.54 -23.17
CA THR A 133 16.76 0.06 -22.05
C THR A 133 17.17 -0.97 -20.99
N GLN A 134 16.32 -1.97 -20.70
CA GLN A 134 16.66 -3.08 -19.81
C GLN A 134 17.80 -3.96 -20.39
N ALA A 135 17.81 -4.18 -21.71
CA ALA A 135 18.91 -4.82 -22.44
C ALA A 135 20.17 -3.93 -22.59
N LYS A 136 20.09 -2.64 -22.25
CA LYS A 136 21.15 -1.62 -22.42
C LYS A 136 21.57 -1.38 -23.88
N ILE A 137 20.62 -1.52 -24.80
CA ILE A 137 20.84 -1.36 -26.24
C ILE A 137 20.29 -0.03 -26.70
N TYR A 138 21.16 0.83 -27.22
CA TYR A 138 20.87 2.22 -27.51
C TYR A 138 21.02 2.53 -29.00
N ASP A 139 19.94 2.35 -29.76
CA ASP A 139 19.85 2.84 -31.14
C ASP A 139 19.20 4.24 -31.18
N LYS A 140 19.94 5.23 -31.65
CA LYS A 140 19.45 6.61 -31.77
C LYS A 140 18.32 6.74 -32.80
N ALA A 141 18.32 5.94 -33.87
CA ALA A 141 17.28 6.00 -34.89
C ALA A 141 15.93 5.54 -34.33
N LEU A 142 15.93 4.39 -33.65
CA LEU A 142 14.80 3.85 -32.91
C LEU A 142 14.18 4.88 -31.94
N PHE A 143 14.97 5.41 -31.00
CA PHE A 143 14.47 6.38 -30.03
C PHE A 143 13.97 7.68 -30.69
N THR A 144 14.54 8.08 -31.83
CA THR A 144 14.08 9.28 -32.56
C THR A 144 12.71 9.06 -33.21
N GLU A 145 12.50 7.98 -33.96
CA GLU A 145 11.20 7.70 -34.59
C GLU A 145 10.10 7.45 -33.57
N PHE A 146 10.39 6.69 -32.51
CA PHE A 146 9.43 6.51 -31.43
C PHE A 146 9.12 7.83 -30.71
N SER A 147 10.08 8.76 -30.55
CA SER A 147 9.79 10.06 -29.95
C SER A 147 8.79 10.88 -30.78
N ARG A 148 8.92 10.84 -32.12
CA ARG A 148 8.00 11.49 -33.06
C ARG A 148 6.60 10.91 -32.96
N TYR A 149 6.48 9.59 -32.94
CA TYR A 149 5.20 8.89 -32.75
C TYR A 149 4.57 9.17 -31.37
N LEU A 150 5.35 9.04 -30.29
CA LEU A 150 4.88 9.24 -28.92
C LEU A 150 4.45 10.68 -28.66
N THR A 151 5.07 11.68 -29.32
CA THR A 151 4.65 13.09 -29.21
C THR A 151 3.19 13.27 -29.66
N ILE A 152 2.79 12.62 -30.76
CA ILE A 152 1.42 12.68 -31.30
C ILE A 152 0.43 11.97 -30.36
N GLN A 153 0.86 10.89 -29.70
CA GLN A 153 0.00 10.10 -28.80
C GLN A 153 -0.01 10.58 -27.34
N SER A 154 0.89 11.51 -26.96
CA SER A 154 1.03 12.04 -25.59
C SER A 154 -0.31 12.48 -24.95
N PRO A 155 -1.24 13.17 -25.66
CA PRO A 155 -2.51 13.57 -25.07
C PRO A 155 -3.42 12.42 -24.60
N MET A 156 -3.16 11.19 -25.04
CA MET A 156 -3.92 9.97 -24.69
C MET A 156 -3.23 9.12 -23.61
N MET A 157 -2.02 9.47 -23.19
CA MET A 157 -1.25 8.73 -22.19
C MET A 157 -1.74 9.03 -20.77
N GLU A 158 -2.02 8.00 -19.98
CA GLU A 158 -2.32 8.13 -18.53
C GLU A 158 -1.03 8.45 -17.72
N PRO A 159 -1.12 8.90 -16.45
CA PRO A 159 0.04 9.35 -15.66
C PRO A 159 1.17 8.32 -15.58
N ARG A 160 0.81 7.03 -15.47
CA ARG A 160 1.75 5.89 -15.44
C ARG A 160 2.59 5.79 -16.71
N HIS A 161 1.98 6.02 -17.86
CA HIS A 161 2.66 6.01 -19.16
C HIS A 161 3.55 7.25 -19.35
N LEU A 162 3.15 8.40 -18.80
CA LEU A 162 3.99 9.60 -18.76
C LEU A 162 5.25 9.38 -17.89
N ILE A 163 5.11 8.73 -16.73
CA ILE A 163 6.22 8.31 -15.85
C ILE A 163 7.13 7.30 -16.56
N GLN A 164 6.56 6.28 -17.22
CA GLN A 164 7.31 5.29 -18.00
C GLN A 164 8.10 5.96 -19.14
N CYS A 165 7.49 6.91 -19.86
CA CYS A 165 8.14 7.70 -20.90
C CYS A 165 9.35 8.48 -20.36
N ILE A 166 9.19 9.20 -19.23
CA ILE A 166 10.31 9.90 -18.58
C ILE A 166 11.43 8.92 -18.21
N ASN A 167 11.10 7.81 -17.55
CA ASN A 167 12.10 6.81 -17.15
C ASN A 167 12.87 6.23 -18.34
N VAL A 168 12.18 5.81 -19.40
CA VAL A 168 12.78 5.20 -20.60
C VAL A 168 13.74 6.16 -21.30
N TYR A 169 13.33 7.42 -21.53
CA TYR A 169 14.15 8.41 -22.20
C TYR A 169 15.32 8.89 -21.32
N ALA A 170 15.11 9.01 -20.00
CA ALA A 170 16.18 9.36 -19.07
C ALA A 170 17.23 8.23 -18.92
N PHE A 171 16.81 6.96 -18.94
CA PHE A 171 17.75 5.82 -19.00
C PHE A 171 18.54 5.75 -20.31
N SER A 172 18.00 6.23 -21.44
CA SER A 172 18.75 6.31 -22.70
C SER A 172 19.63 7.56 -22.81
N GLY A 173 19.53 8.50 -21.86
CA GLY A 173 20.22 9.79 -21.92
C GLY A 173 19.74 10.69 -23.06
N THR A 174 18.60 10.39 -23.68
CA THR A 174 18.04 11.20 -24.79
C THR A 174 16.80 11.94 -24.31
N PHE A 175 16.75 13.26 -24.54
CA PHE A 175 15.63 14.10 -24.10
C PHE A 175 15.04 14.89 -25.30
N PRO A 176 14.18 14.26 -26.13
CA PRO A 176 13.57 14.93 -27.27
C PRO A 176 12.65 16.07 -26.82
N GLN A 177 13.01 17.31 -27.15
CA GLN A 177 12.35 18.52 -26.61
C GLN A 177 10.84 18.55 -26.88
N ALA A 178 10.40 18.18 -28.08
CA ALA A 178 8.98 18.18 -28.46
C ALA A 178 8.16 17.17 -27.62
N LEU A 179 8.69 15.96 -27.42
CA LEU A 179 8.05 14.93 -26.61
C LEU A 179 7.94 15.38 -25.15
N PHE A 180 9.01 15.89 -24.56
CA PHE A 180 9.01 16.30 -23.15
C PHE A 180 8.12 17.53 -22.90
N LEU A 181 7.96 18.44 -23.85
CA LEU A 181 6.99 19.54 -23.75
C LEU A 181 5.56 19.00 -23.63
N GLU A 182 5.17 18.09 -24.52
CA GLU A 182 3.84 17.46 -24.48
C GLU A 182 3.64 16.57 -23.25
N VAL A 183 4.67 15.85 -22.80
CA VAL A 183 4.61 15.03 -21.57
C VAL A 183 4.41 15.92 -20.34
N PHE A 184 5.18 17.01 -20.22
CA PHE A 184 5.02 17.96 -19.10
C PHE A 184 3.66 18.67 -19.12
N TYR A 185 3.15 19.03 -20.31
CA TYR A 185 1.80 19.56 -20.45
C TYR A 185 0.72 18.52 -20.07
N GLY A 186 0.91 17.25 -20.46
CA GLY A 186 0.08 16.12 -20.06
C GLY A 186 0.03 15.94 -18.54
N ILE A 187 1.18 15.98 -17.86
CA ILE A 187 1.28 15.92 -16.39
C ILE A 187 0.50 17.07 -15.74
N ILE A 188 0.69 18.30 -16.19
CA ILE A 188 -0.04 19.47 -15.67
C ILE A 188 -1.55 19.28 -15.86
N LYS A 189 -2.00 18.87 -17.05
CA LYS A 189 -3.42 18.66 -17.37
C LYS A 189 -4.07 17.52 -16.58
N GLN A 190 -3.31 16.48 -16.24
CA GLN A 190 -3.83 15.30 -15.54
C GLN A 190 -3.69 15.38 -14.02
N SER A 191 -2.86 16.31 -13.51
CA SER A 191 -2.59 16.48 -12.07
C SER A 191 -3.85 16.58 -11.20
N GLU A 192 -4.93 17.21 -11.67
CA GLU A 192 -6.21 17.30 -10.95
C GLU A 192 -6.93 15.95 -10.76
N LYS A 193 -6.54 14.91 -11.50
CA LYS A 193 -7.17 13.58 -11.52
C LYS A 193 -6.27 12.45 -11.02
N MET A 194 -5.01 12.74 -10.66
CA MET A 194 -4.05 11.73 -10.22
C MET A 194 -4.44 11.15 -8.85
N TYR A 195 -4.26 9.84 -8.69
CA TYR A 195 -4.41 9.16 -7.40
C TYR A 195 -3.17 9.36 -6.51
N ALA A 196 -3.29 9.07 -5.21
CA ALA A 196 -2.21 9.21 -4.21
C ALA A 196 -0.90 8.55 -4.67
N ALA A 197 -0.97 7.27 -5.05
CA ALA A 197 0.16 6.50 -5.56
C ALA A 197 0.77 7.11 -6.84
N GLU A 198 -0.04 7.70 -7.72
CA GLU A 198 0.45 8.30 -8.97
C GLU A 198 1.18 9.63 -8.73
N PHE A 199 0.73 10.41 -7.74
CA PHE A 199 1.51 11.55 -7.24
C PHE A 199 2.85 11.10 -6.66
N VAL A 200 2.86 10.06 -5.82
CA VAL A 200 4.08 9.50 -5.22
C VAL A 200 5.04 9.03 -6.32
N ASP A 201 4.58 8.22 -7.28
CA ASP A 201 5.39 7.71 -8.38
C ASP A 201 5.91 8.85 -9.28
N MET A 202 5.11 9.90 -9.51
CA MET A 202 5.51 11.08 -10.28
C MET A 202 6.60 11.88 -9.54
N PHE A 203 6.42 12.18 -8.25
CA PHE A 203 7.41 12.89 -7.45
C PHE A 203 8.71 12.07 -7.29
N ASN A 204 8.61 10.76 -7.07
CA ASN A 204 9.74 9.84 -7.06
C ASN A 204 10.48 9.83 -8.40
N CYS A 205 9.77 9.79 -9.53
CA CYS A 205 10.36 9.86 -10.87
C CYS A 205 11.10 11.18 -11.13
N LEU A 206 10.45 12.32 -10.85
CA LEU A 206 11.06 13.64 -10.99
C LEU A 206 12.28 13.81 -10.07
N SER A 207 12.20 13.34 -8.83
CA SER A 207 13.31 13.35 -7.86
C SER A 207 14.48 12.48 -8.33
N LYS A 208 14.21 11.25 -8.77
CA LYS A 208 15.22 10.29 -9.25
C LYS A 208 16.04 10.83 -10.41
N TRP A 209 15.41 11.55 -11.33
CA TRP A 209 16.05 12.15 -12.51
C TRP A 209 16.40 13.63 -12.35
N ASN A 210 16.22 14.20 -11.15
CA ASN A 210 16.51 15.60 -10.82
C ASN A 210 15.84 16.63 -11.77
N ILE A 211 14.59 16.38 -12.17
CA ILE A 211 13.86 17.20 -13.15
C ILE A 211 13.21 18.41 -12.45
N LYS A 212 14.01 19.48 -12.27
CA LYS A 212 13.61 20.73 -11.57
C LYS A 212 12.78 21.70 -12.43
N ASN A 213 11.75 21.22 -13.15
CA ASN A 213 10.88 22.11 -13.95
C ASN A 213 9.89 22.88 -13.05
N LYS A 214 10.18 24.16 -12.77
CA LYS A 214 9.38 25.03 -11.89
C LYS A 214 7.88 25.10 -12.26
N GLN A 215 7.51 25.02 -13.54
CA GLN A 215 6.09 25.06 -13.96
C GLN A 215 5.36 23.77 -13.60
N VAL A 216 5.94 22.61 -13.90
CA VAL A 216 5.36 21.29 -13.57
C VAL A 216 5.29 21.11 -12.05
N LEU A 217 6.37 21.44 -11.34
CA LEU A 217 6.42 21.32 -9.88
C LEU A 217 5.40 22.23 -9.21
N SER A 218 5.30 23.51 -9.59
CA SER A 218 4.30 24.41 -9.01
C SER A 218 2.85 24.00 -9.34
N ALA A 219 2.59 23.41 -10.50
CA ALA A 219 1.28 22.84 -10.82
C ALA A 219 0.95 21.63 -9.94
N LEU A 220 1.86 20.65 -9.83
CA LEU A 220 1.70 19.47 -8.98
C LEU A 220 1.54 19.83 -7.50
N CYS A 221 2.35 20.74 -6.97
CA CYS A 221 2.23 21.26 -5.61
C CYS A 221 0.87 21.94 -5.39
N LYS A 222 0.40 22.78 -6.32
CA LYS A 222 -0.90 23.46 -6.21
C LYS A 222 -2.09 22.50 -6.28
N THR A 223 -2.05 21.47 -7.13
CA THR A 223 -3.13 20.48 -7.18
C THR A 223 -3.12 19.58 -5.95
N LEU A 224 -1.93 19.17 -5.49
CA LEU A 224 -1.80 18.37 -4.28
C LEU A 224 -2.23 19.17 -3.04
N ALA A 225 -1.88 20.46 -2.95
CA ALA A 225 -2.32 21.37 -1.88
C ALA A 225 -3.84 21.48 -1.72
N LYS A 226 -4.59 21.37 -2.83
CA LYS A 226 -6.07 21.32 -2.79
C LYS A 226 -6.60 19.99 -2.26
N ASN A 227 -5.89 18.90 -2.56
CA ASN A 227 -6.36 17.52 -2.39
C ASN A 227 -5.47 16.70 -1.42
N VAL A 228 -4.81 17.34 -0.44
CA VAL A 228 -3.81 16.69 0.44
C VAL A 228 -4.39 15.49 1.21
N SER A 229 -5.70 15.52 1.49
CA SER A 229 -6.45 14.44 2.14
C SER A 229 -6.48 13.13 1.37
N ILE A 230 -6.05 13.12 0.11
CA ILE A 230 -5.86 11.90 -0.69
C ILE A 230 -4.60 11.13 -0.24
N LEU A 231 -3.59 11.82 0.32
CA LEU A 231 -2.35 11.21 0.78
C LEU A 231 -2.48 10.62 2.19
N ARG A 232 -1.93 9.42 2.36
CA ARG A 232 -1.68 8.76 3.64
C ARG A 232 -0.25 9.00 4.12
N TYR A 233 0.05 8.68 5.39
CA TYR A 233 1.31 9.03 6.04
C TYR A 233 2.57 8.52 5.30
N ALA A 234 2.53 7.28 4.81
CA ALA A 234 3.61 6.67 4.03
C ALA A 234 3.80 7.28 2.63
N GLU A 235 2.83 8.06 2.14
CA GLU A 235 2.86 8.78 0.87
C GLU A 235 3.34 10.22 1.10
N LEU A 236 2.85 10.88 2.15
CA LEU A 236 3.34 12.19 2.62
C LEU A 236 4.86 12.18 2.88
N THR A 237 5.36 11.15 3.54
CA THR A 237 6.80 10.95 3.82
C THR A 237 7.66 10.84 2.55
N GLN A 238 7.14 10.22 1.49
CA GLN A 238 7.81 10.11 0.18
C GLN A 238 7.76 11.43 -0.59
N VAL A 239 6.56 12.04 -0.68
CA VAL A 239 6.39 13.33 -1.36
C VAL A 239 7.24 14.41 -0.70
N ALA A 240 7.21 14.54 0.63
CA ALA A 240 8.00 15.55 1.35
C ALA A 240 9.52 15.36 1.15
N ALA A 241 10.00 14.10 1.09
CA ALA A 241 11.39 13.80 0.73
C ALA A 241 11.73 14.23 -0.71
N CYS A 242 10.86 13.90 -1.67
CA CYS A 242 11.03 14.32 -3.07
C CYS A 242 11.02 15.86 -3.20
N CYS A 243 10.15 16.56 -2.49
CA CYS A 243 10.10 18.02 -2.49
C CYS A 243 11.36 18.66 -1.89
N ARG A 244 12.01 17.99 -0.93
CA ARG A 244 13.31 18.40 -0.39
C ARG A 244 14.43 18.17 -1.41
N ASN A 245 14.48 17.00 -2.04
CA ASN A 245 15.47 16.66 -3.08
C ASN A 245 15.37 17.57 -4.31
N LEU A 246 14.15 17.95 -4.69
CA LEU A 246 13.87 18.85 -5.81
C LEU A 246 13.99 20.34 -5.44
N GLU A 247 14.36 20.67 -4.19
CA GLU A 247 14.53 22.04 -3.68
C GLU A 247 13.30 22.94 -3.91
N ILE A 248 12.09 22.42 -3.66
CA ILE A 248 10.86 23.19 -3.92
C ILE A 248 10.75 24.37 -2.94
N GLU A 249 10.84 25.60 -3.47
CA GLU A 249 10.87 26.88 -2.74
C GLU A 249 9.53 27.29 -2.09
N ASP A 250 8.42 26.59 -2.39
CA ASP A 250 7.08 26.97 -1.91
C ASP A 250 6.86 26.65 -0.42
N GLU A 251 7.09 27.66 0.42
CA GLU A 251 6.86 27.60 1.87
C GLU A 251 5.40 27.31 2.24
N THR A 252 4.43 27.82 1.47
CA THR A 252 3.01 27.61 1.75
C THR A 252 2.63 26.15 1.56
N PHE A 253 3.15 25.51 0.51
CA PHE A 253 2.97 24.09 0.26
C PHE A 253 3.64 23.23 1.34
N ARG A 254 4.87 23.56 1.75
CA ARG A 254 5.56 22.86 2.85
C ARG A 254 4.78 22.95 4.17
N PHE A 255 4.30 24.15 4.53
CA PHE A 255 3.46 24.34 5.71
C PHE A 255 2.17 23.52 5.66
N ILE A 256 1.53 23.44 4.50
CA ILE A 256 0.34 22.60 4.31
C ILE A 256 0.67 21.11 4.56
N LEU A 257 1.77 20.59 3.99
CA LEU A 257 2.20 19.21 4.21
C LEU A 257 2.50 18.94 5.69
N ASP A 258 3.27 19.79 6.37
CA ASP A 258 3.56 19.68 7.81
C ASP A 258 2.27 19.73 8.65
N SER A 259 1.32 20.59 8.29
CA SER A 259 0.04 20.71 9.00
C SER A 259 -0.83 19.46 8.83
N TRP A 260 -0.77 18.80 7.67
CA TRP A 260 -1.53 17.58 7.39
C TRP A 260 -0.86 16.35 8.00
N GLN A 261 0.48 16.26 7.95
CA GLN A 261 1.27 15.24 8.64
C GLN A 261 0.95 15.18 10.14
N LYS A 262 0.87 16.33 10.82
CA LYS A 262 0.49 16.41 12.24
C LYS A 262 -0.95 15.96 12.49
N LYS A 263 -1.89 16.31 11.60
CA LYS A 263 -3.30 15.90 11.71
C LYS A 263 -3.48 14.40 11.50
N GLU A 264 -2.80 13.82 10.51
CA GLU A 264 -2.87 12.38 10.28
C GLU A 264 -2.22 11.62 11.44
N LEU A 265 -1.03 12.04 11.90
CA LEU A 265 -0.35 11.44 13.05
C LEU A 265 -1.24 11.39 14.31
N ALA A 266 -1.98 12.47 14.59
CA ALA A 266 -2.90 12.54 15.73
C ALA A 266 -4.20 11.72 15.56
N MET A 267 -4.53 11.28 14.34
CA MET A 267 -5.73 10.52 14.01
C MET A 267 -5.46 9.02 13.79
N MET A 268 -4.20 8.63 13.56
CA MET A 268 -3.81 7.24 13.31
C MET A 268 -3.95 6.38 14.56
N THR A 269 -4.45 5.15 14.36
CA THR A 269 -4.42 4.11 15.40
C THR A 269 -3.03 3.49 15.54
N ILE A 270 -2.73 2.91 16.71
CA ILE A 270 -1.43 2.25 16.98
C ILE A 270 -1.13 1.15 15.95
N GLN A 271 -2.15 0.43 15.48
CA GLN A 271 -2.01 -0.56 14.40
C GLN A 271 -1.62 0.08 13.07
N GLU A 272 -2.28 1.18 12.67
CA GLU A 272 -1.91 1.92 11.44
C GLU A 272 -0.50 2.51 11.53
N MET A 273 -0.07 2.97 12.72
CA MET A 273 1.30 3.43 12.97
C MET A 273 2.32 2.31 12.79
N LEU A 274 2.07 1.13 13.39
CA LEU A 274 2.90 -0.07 13.22
C LEU A 274 3.00 -0.49 11.75
N ASP A 275 1.87 -0.55 11.05
CA ASP A 275 1.82 -0.91 9.62
C ASP A 275 2.54 0.13 8.74
N CYS A 276 2.44 1.42 9.07
CA CYS A 276 3.17 2.48 8.37
C CYS A 276 4.69 2.40 8.63
N LEU A 277 5.13 2.21 9.88
CA LEU A 277 6.55 2.02 10.20
C LEU A 277 7.14 0.78 9.49
N LYS A 278 6.37 -0.31 9.39
CA LYS A 278 6.77 -1.50 8.63
C LYS A 278 6.88 -1.23 7.13
N LYS A 279 5.96 -0.45 6.54
CA LYS A 279 6.05 -0.02 5.13
C LYS A 279 7.26 0.90 4.90
N LEU A 280 7.53 1.83 5.81
CA LEU A 280 8.66 2.76 5.73
C LEU A 280 10.03 2.08 5.80
N LYS A 281 10.14 0.86 6.37
CA LYS A 281 11.37 0.05 6.29
C LYS A 281 11.71 -0.39 4.85
N ASN A 282 10.73 -0.48 3.95
CA ASN A 282 10.89 -0.95 2.57
C ASN A 282 10.92 0.18 1.52
N ILE A 283 10.79 1.45 1.95
CA ILE A 283 10.74 2.62 1.07
C ILE A 283 12.12 3.28 1.00
N GLU A 284 12.65 3.44 -0.23
CA GLU A 284 13.99 4.00 -0.47
C GLU A 284 14.06 5.52 -0.22
N VAL A 285 13.05 6.28 -0.66
CA VAL A 285 13.02 7.74 -0.58
C VAL A 285 12.00 8.17 0.48
N LYS A 286 12.46 8.57 1.65
CA LYS A 286 11.60 8.97 2.78
C LYS A 286 12.22 10.09 3.61
N LEU A 287 11.38 10.89 4.25
CA LEU A 287 11.83 12.01 5.09
C LEU A 287 12.03 11.53 6.53
N GLU A 288 13.30 11.37 6.92
CA GLU A 288 13.72 10.87 8.24
C GLU A 288 13.00 11.57 9.41
N ASN A 289 12.88 12.91 9.37
CA ASN A 289 12.17 13.68 10.40
C ASN A 289 10.73 13.21 10.64
N TYR A 290 9.99 12.83 9.59
CA TYR A 290 8.61 12.35 9.70
C TYR A 290 8.55 10.88 10.18
N GLU A 291 9.55 10.07 9.84
CA GLU A 291 9.70 8.70 10.36
C GLU A 291 10.01 8.73 11.87
N GLU A 292 10.91 9.61 12.31
CA GLU A 292 11.19 9.83 13.72
C GLU A 292 9.95 10.29 14.51
N LEU A 293 9.16 11.23 13.96
CA LEU A 293 7.93 11.71 14.61
C LEU A 293 6.90 10.59 14.74
N LEU A 294 6.74 9.77 13.70
CA LEU A 294 5.86 8.60 13.74
C LEU A 294 6.34 7.59 14.79
N PHE A 295 7.64 7.31 14.86
CA PHE A 295 8.21 6.40 15.83
C PHE A 295 8.07 6.90 17.27
N LYS A 296 8.29 8.20 17.51
CA LYS A 296 8.14 8.84 18.83
C LYS A 296 6.69 8.76 19.33
N GLU A 297 5.71 9.09 18.48
CA GLU A 297 4.29 8.99 18.87
C GLU A 297 3.83 7.53 19.03
N PHE A 298 4.30 6.63 18.16
CA PHE A 298 4.05 5.19 18.31
C PHE A 298 4.54 4.64 19.65
N VAL A 299 5.81 4.91 20.02
CA VAL A 299 6.37 4.48 21.31
C VAL A 299 5.62 5.09 22.49
N LYS A 300 5.24 6.37 22.40
CA LYS A 300 4.42 7.03 23.43
C LYS A 300 3.07 6.33 23.61
N GLN A 301 2.30 6.14 22.54
CA GLN A 301 0.99 5.48 22.61
C GLN A 301 1.11 4.02 23.08
N VAL A 302 2.16 3.30 22.67
CA VAL A 302 2.46 1.93 23.14
C VAL A 302 2.74 1.87 24.65
N ASN A 303 3.34 2.91 25.23
CA ASN A 303 3.60 3.00 26.68
C ASN A 303 2.36 3.41 27.49
N GLU A 304 1.42 4.12 26.85
CA GLU A 304 0.14 4.53 27.43
C GLU A 304 -0.94 3.42 27.33
N LEU A 305 -0.65 2.29 26.66
CA LEU A 305 -1.56 1.15 26.49
C LEU A 305 -1.89 0.43 27.81
N ASP A 306 -3.19 0.32 28.10
CA ASP A 306 -3.69 -0.63 29.10
C ASP A 306 -4.02 -2.01 28.50
N GLY A 307 -4.28 -2.99 29.37
CA GLY A 307 -4.46 -4.39 28.96
C GLY A 307 -5.67 -4.66 28.04
N ASP A 308 -6.71 -3.84 28.12
CA ASP A 308 -7.87 -3.91 27.21
C ASP A 308 -7.57 -3.24 25.85
N ASP A 309 -6.77 -2.19 25.81
CA ASP A 309 -6.43 -1.45 24.59
C ASP A 309 -5.46 -2.22 23.67
N ILE A 310 -4.67 -3.15 24.21
CA ILE A 310 -3.90 -4.09 23.38
C ILE A 310 -4.79 -4.91 22.44
N ALA A 311 -6.08 -5.08 22.74
CA ALA A 311 -7.03 -5.72 21.82
C ALA A 311 -7.24 -4.95 20.50
N GLN A 312 -6.85 -3.66 20.44
CA GLN A 312 -6.87 -2.85 19.21
C GLN A 312 -5.84 -3.37 18.18
N LEU A 313 -4.65 -3.80 18.62
CA LEU A 313 -3.59 -4.35 17.75
C LEU A 313 -4.06 -5.63 17.06
N ALA A 314 -3.81 -5.76 15.74
CA ALA A 314 -4.21 -6.93 14.96
C ALA A 314 -3.57 -8.23 15.50
N ASP A 315 -2.26 -8.18 15.75
CA ASP A 315 -1.50 -9.19 16.50
C ASP A 315 -0.56 -8.48 17.52
N PRO A 316 -0.80 -8.62 18.83
CA PRO A 316 0.05 -8.04 19.86
C PRO A 316 1.50 -8.57 19.88
N PHE A 317 1.76 -9.79 19.41
CA PHE A 317 3.11 -10.36 19.40
C PHE A 317 3.93 -9.90 18.19
N ASP A 318 3.28 -9.61 17.07
CA ASP A 318 3.89 -8.95 15.93
C ASP A 318 4.35 -7.51 16.29
N CYS A 319 3.64 -6.85 17.19
CA CYS A 319 4.07 -5.60 17.82
C CYS A 319 5.25 -5.81 18.78
N LEU A 320 5.21 -6.86 19.61
CA LEU A 320 6.32 -7.24 20.52
C LEU A 320 7.62 -7.50 19.75
N GLU A 321 7.57 -8.29 18.67
CA GLU A 321 8.73 -8.59 17.83
C GLU A 321 9.27 -7.32 17.15
N PHE A 322 8.37 -6.44 16.68
CA PHE A 322 8.77 -5.14 16.15
C PHE A 322 9.51 -4.28 17.18
N LEU A 323 8.95 -4.10 18.39
CA LEU A 323 9.55 -3.33 19.49
C LEU A 323 10.90 -3.90 19.95
N LYS A 324 11.01 -5.24 19.98
CA LYS A 324 12.27 -5.96 20.24
C LYS A 324 13.30 -5.68 19.14
N SER A 325 12.89 -5.68 17.86
CA SER A 325 13.77 -5.39 16.72
C SER A 325 14.29 -3.94 16.68
N THR A 326 13.53 -2.99 17.26
CA THR A 326 13.90 -1.56 17.31
C THR A 326 14.52 -1.14 18.64
N GLY A 327 14.60 -2.03 19.63
CA GLY A 327 15.13 -1.73 20.97
C GLY A 327 14.25 -0.79 21.81
N ALA A 328 12.98 -0.63 21.46
CA ALA A 328 12.02 0.27 22.12
C ALA A 328 11.00 -0.46 23.02
N LEU A 329 11.35 -1.66 23.48
CA LEU A 329 10.49 -2.47 24.35
C LEU A 329 10.40 -1.88 25.76
N SER A 330 9.18 -1.52 26.18
CA SER A 330 8.89 -0.92 27.49
C SER A 330 8.31 -1.91 28.50
N LYS A 331 8.42 -1.60 29.79
CA LYS A 331 7.89 -2.45 30.88
C LYS A 331 6.36 -2.37 30.95
N GLU A 332 5.83 -1.21 30.61
CA GLU A 332 4.42 -0.86 30.54
C GLU A 332 3.71 -1.72 29.49
N PHE A 333 4.27 -1.79 28.27
CA PHE A 333 3.75 -2.65 27.21
C PHE A 333 3.78 -4.13 27.59
N LEU A 334 4.89 -4.62 28.15
CA LEU A 334 5.00 -6.01 28.62
C LEU A 334 3.97 -6.32 29.72
N LEU A 335 3.79 -5.44 30.70
CA LEU A 335 2.78 -5.59 31.74
C LEU A 335 1.37 -5.67 31.14
N SER A 336 1.01 -4.74 30.27
CA SER A 336 -0.29 -4.75 29.60
C SER A 336 -0.47 -6.00 28.71
N LEU A 337 0.58 -6.48 28.05
CA LEU A 337 0.54 -7.71 27.25
C LEU A 337 0.32 -8.95 28.12
N THR A 338 0.87 -9.02 29.34
CA THR A 338 0.56 -10.10 30.29
C THR A 338 -0.87 -10.04 30.82
N LYS A 339 -1.41 -8.84 31.10
CA LYS A 339 -2.84 -8.65 31.44
C LYS A 339 -3.72 -9.19 30.31
N TRP A 340 -3.45 -8.77 29.07
CA TRP A 340 -4.16 -9.22 27.88
C TRP A 340 -4.08 -10.75 27.71
N CYS A 341 -2.90 -11.36 27.87
CA CYS A 341 -2.73 -12.81 27.80
C CYS A 341 -3.57 -13.55 28.87
N ALA A 342 -3.66 -13.03 30.09
CA ALA A 342 -4.40 -13.64 31.19
C ALA A 342 -5.92 -13.77 30.93
N ASP A 343 -6.44 -12.97 29.99
CA ASP A 343 -7.81 -13.01 29.50
C ASP A 343 -7.95 -13.64 28.11
N ALA A 344 -7.09 -13.32 27.14
CA ALA A 344 -7.11 -13.88 25.78
C ALA A 344 -6.92 -15.41 25.73
N VAL A 345 -6.24 -16.01 26.72
CA VAL A 345 -6.13 -17.47 26.85
C VAL A 345 -7.48 -18.18 27.03
N HIS A 346 -8.53 -17.48 27.48
CA HIS A 346 -9.89 -18.04 27.54
C HIS A 346 -10.57 -18.17 26.17
N ASN A 347 -10.07 -17.48 25.15
CA ASN A 347 -10.72 -17.45 23.85
C ASN A 347 -10.61 -18.82 23.16
N PRO A 348 -11.70 -19.28 22.50
CA PRO A 348 -11.69 -20.55 21.80
C PRO A 348 -10.68 -20.50 20.63
N PRO A 349 -10.01 -21.62 20.29
CA PRO A 349 -9.04 -21.68 19.19
C PRO A 349 -9.75 -21.59 17.82
N THR A 350 -10.19 -20.39 17.47
CA THR A 350 -10.97 -20.07 16.27
C THR A 350 -10.33 -18.90 15.54
N ARG A 351 -10.34 -18.93 14.21
CA ARG A 351 -9.67 -17.93 13.36
C ARG A 351 -10.12 -16.48 13.61
N SER A 352 -11.32 -16.27 14.17
CA SER A 352 -11.89 -14.96 14.47
C SER A 352 -11.52 -14.40 15.85
N GLN A 353 -10.84 -15.18 16.70
CA GLN A 353 -10.51 -14.79 18.08
C GLN A 353 -8.99 -14.67 18.27
N LYS A 354 -8.54 -13.49 18.72
CA LYS A 354 -7.12 -13.24 19.03
C LYS A 354 -6.72 -14.03 20.27
N ARG A 355 -5.55 -14.67 20.24
CA ARG A 355 -5.06 -15.54 21.31
C ARG A 355 -3.53 -15.74 21.24
N PRO A 356 -2.82 -15.77 22.38
CA PRO A 356 -1.40 -16.16 22.42
C PRO A 356 -1.17 -17.64 22.09
N LEU A 357 -0.08 -17.92 21.36
CA LEU A 357 0.45 -19.25 21.10
C LEU A 357 1.36 -19.74 22.24
N SER A 358 1.67 -21.04 22.26
CA SER A 358 2.49 -21.64 23.33
C SER A 358 3.91 -21.07 23.39
N HIS A 359 4.59 -20.93 22.23
CA HIS A 359 5.93 -20.37 22.16
C HIS A 359 5.95 -18.87 22.53
N GLN A 360 4.92 -18.12 22.11
CA GLN A 360 4.72 -16.71 22.45
C GLN A 360 4.58 -16.50 23.98
N LEU A 361 3.88 -17.40 24.69
CA LEU A 361 3.80 -17.34 26.16
C LEU A 361 5.13 -17.65 26.85
N VAL A 362 5.93 -18.57 26.31
CA VAL A 362 7.27 -18.89 26.84
C VAL A 362 8.24 -17.73 26.62
N GLU A 363 8.24 -17.13 25.43
CA GLU A 363 9.04 -15.93 25.15
C GLU A 363 8.63 -14.76 26.05
N LEU A 364 7.32 -14.51 26.21
CA LEU A 364 6.81 -13.48 27.10
C LEU A 364 7.19 -13.71 28.56
N TYR A 365 7.18 -14.97 29.03
CA TYR A 365 7.63 -15.31 30.39
C TYR A 365 9.11 -14.95 30.61
N ASN A 366 9.98 -15.32 29.67
CA ASN A 366 11.41 -14.97 29.74
C ASN A 366 11.62 -13.45 29.75
N LEU A 367 10.93 -12.71 28.88
CA LEU A 367 11.01 -11.23 28.82
C LEU A 367 10.49 -10.57 30.11
N VAL A 368 9.43 -11.11 30.72
CA VAL A 368 8.89 -10.64 32.01
C VAL A 368 9.94 -10.80 33.13
N GLN A 369 10.68 -11.91 33.14
CA GLN A 369 11.77 -12.14 34.09
C GLN A 369 12.96 -11.22 33.83
N GLU A 370 13.42 -11.11 32.58
CA GLU A 370 14.54 -10.22 32.19
C GLU A 370 14.29 -8.75 32.57
N TYR A 371 13.04 -8.28 32.43
CA TYR A 371 12.65 -6.91 32.76
C TYR A 371 12.20 -6.71 34.22
N GLY A 372 12.09 -7.78 35.02
CA GLY A 372 11.72 -7.74 36.43
C GLY A 372 10.28 -7.26 36.69
N ILE A 373 9.31 -7.80 35.94
CA ILE A 373 7.89 -7.45 36.00
C ILE A 373 7.12 -8.50 36.84
N GLU A 374 6.02 -8.13 37.49
CA GLU A 374 5.25 -9.08 38.33
C GLU A 374 4.67 -10.28 37.53
N GLU A 375 5.09 -11.50 37.88
CA GLU A 375 4.70 -12.73 37.17
C GLU A 375 3.20 -13.13 37.31
N LYS A 376 2.46 -12.50 38.23
CA LYS A 376 1.07 -12.84 38.61
C LYS A 376 0.10 -13.03 37.43
N TYR A 377 0.24 -12.23 36.37
CA TYR A 377 -0.62 -12.31 35.18
C TYR A 377 -0.15 -13.38 34.19
N ILE A 378 1.16 -13.54 33.99
CA ILE A 378 1.71 -14.54 33.06
C ILE A 378 1.55 -15.96 33.61
N ASP A 379 1.78 -16.19 34.91
CA ASP A 379 1.53 -17.49 35.56
C ASP A 379 0.07 -17.92 35.40
N LYS A 380 -0.84 -16.98 35.64
CA LYS A 380 -2.29 -17.16 35.47
C LYS A 380 -2.63 -17.47 34.01
N ALA A 381 -1.97 -16.86 33.03
CA ALA A 381 -2.14 -17.17 31.62
C ALA A 381 -1.60 -18.58 31.27
N VAL A 382 -0.38 -18.91 31.68
CA VAL A 382 0.28 -20.21 31.42
C VAL A 382 -0.51 -21.37 32.05
N LEU A 383 -0.86 -21.26 33.34
CA LEU A 383 -1.66 -22.28 34.05
C LEU A 383 -3.00 -22.53 33.35
N LYS A 384 -3.68 -21.48 32.89
CA LYS A 384 -4.94 -21.61 32.12
C LYS A 384 -4.72 -22.20 30.72
N PHE A 385 -3.62 -21.86 30.05
CA PHE A 385 -3.30 -22.40 28.74
C PHE A 385 -3.05 -23.91 28.82
N VAL A 386 -2.27 -24.35 29.80
CA VAL A 386 -1.97 -25.77 30.06
C VAL A 386 -3.24 -26.53 30.48
N THR A 387 -3.99 -26.05 31.48
CA THR A 387 -5.20 -26.74 31.97
C THR A 387 -6.31 -26.86 30.90
N SER A 388 -6.43 -25.88 30.01
CA SER A 388 -7.36 -25.92 28.87
C SER A 388 -6.86 -26.75 27.68
N LYS A 389 -5.64 -27.34 27.75
CA LYS A 389 -4.95 -27.99 26.61
C LYS A 389 -4.94 -27.09 25.37
N GLY A 390 -4.50 -25.84 25.49
CA GLY A 390 -4.56 -24.88 24.38
C GLY A 390 -6.00 -24.55 23.97
N GLY A 391 -6.96 -24.55 24.91
CA GLY A 391 -8.38 -24.27 24.67
C GLY A 391 -9.15 -25.35 23.90
N LEU A 392 -8.54 -26.50 23.61
CA LEU A 392 -9.26 -27.69 23.11
C LEU A 392 -10.27 -28.21 24.14
N ARG A 393 -9.98 -28.03 25.44
CA ARG A 393 -10.96 -28.20 26.51
C ARG A 393 -11.71 -26.89 26.74
N LEU A 394 -12.79 -26.72 25.99
CA LEU A 394 -13.82 -25.72 26.29
C LEU A 394 -14.32 -25.95 27.73
N ARG A 395 -13.90 -25.08 28.66
CA ARG A 395 -14.71 -24.83 29.86
C ARG A 395 -15.90 -23.97 29.46
N ASN A 396 -17.00 -24.09 30.20
CA ASN A 396 -18.14 -23.20 30.06
C ASN A 396 -17.63 -21.74 30.02
N PRO A 397 -18.15 -20.90 29.11
CA PRO A 397 -17.71 -19.51 29.01
C PRO A 397 -17.84 -18.81 30.38
N LYS A 398 -17.03 -17.77 30.62
CA LYS A 398 -17.21 -16.90 31.80
C LYS A 398 -18.72 -16.61 31.91
N PRO A 399 -19.40 -16.95 33.02
CA PRO A 399 -20.84 -16.81 33.09
C PRO A 399 -21.17 -15.34 32.86
N ILE A 400 -21.81 -15.06 31.71
CA ILE A 400 -22.43 -13.77 31.46
C ILE A 400 -23.43 -13.60 32.60
N PRO A 401 -23.35 -12.55 33.43
CA PRO A 401 -24.25 -12.39 34.55
C PRO A 401 -25.67 -12.22 34.00
N THR A 402 -26.45 -13.30 34.06
CA THR A 402 -27.89 -13.34 33.78
C THR A 402 -28.69 -12.63 34.87
N VAL A 403 -28.07 -12.40 36.03
CA VAL A 403 -28.61 -11.59 37.12
C VAL A 403 -28.38 -10.11 36.82
N TYR A 404 -29.46 -9.34 36.89
CA TYR A 404 -29.47 -7.89 36.79
C TYR A 404 -28.46 -7.23 37.75
N LYS A 405 -27.59 -6.38 37.21
CA LYS A 405 -26.74 -5.47 37.99
C LYS A 405 -27.33 -4.06 37.91
N PRO A 406 -27.53 -3.35 39.03
CA PRO A 406 -27.97 -1.96 38.99
C PRO A 406 -26.98 -1.08 38.19
N ASN A 407 -27.49 0.02 37.64
CA ASN A 407 -26.77 1.01 36.82
C ASN A 407 -26.23 0.54 35.45
N ARG A 408 -26.60 -0.65 34.96
CA ARG A 408 -26.34 -1.05 33.57
C ARG A 408 -27.59 -0.84 32.71
N LYS A 409 -27.45 -0.21 31.53
CA LYS A 409 -28.54 -0.16 30.53
C LYS A 409 -28.72 -1.53 29.89
N TYR A 410 -29.82 -2.21 30.23
CA TYR A 410 -30.26 -3.42 29.54
C TYR A 410 -31.23 -3.00 28.44
N VAL A 411 -30.93 -3.41 27.19
CA VAL A 411 -31.89 -3.28 26.09
C VAL A 411 -32.83 -4.47 26.17
N PHE A 412 -34.10 -4.22 26.44
CA PHE A 412 -35.11 -5.26 26.46
C PHE A 412 -35.45 -5.65 25.01
N THR A 413 -35.47 -6.95 24.73
CA THR A 413 -35.92 -7.52 23.45
C THR A 413 -36.79 -8.71 23.78
N ASP A 414 -37.99 -8.75 23.20
CA ASP A 414 -38.95 -9.81 23.45
C ASP A 414 -38.48 -11.17 22.91
N ASP A 415 -38.86 -12.23 23.62
CA ASP A 415 -38.49 -13.60 23.30
C ASP A 415 -39.27 -14.08 22.05
N PRO A 416 -38.60 -14.39 20.91
CA PRO A 416 -39.27 -14.59 19.63
C PRO A 416 -40.18 -15.83 19.58
N GLU A 417 -40.04 -16.77 20.51
CA GLU A 417 -40.92 -17.95 20.59
C GLU A 417 -42.17 -17.71 21.45
N ASN A 418 -42.24 -16.62 22.24
CA ASN A 418 -43.39 -16.34 23.11
C ASN A 418 -43.59 -14.84 23.40
N PRO A 419 -43.94 -14.03 22.37
CA PRO A 419 -44.21 -12.61 22.54
C PRO A 419 -45.42 -12.40 23.45
N ARG A 420 -45.23 -11.71 24.58
CA ARG A 420 -46.34 -11.37 25.48
C ARG A 420 -47.23 -10.31 24.82
N PRO A 421 -48.56 -10.40 24.94
CA PRO A 421 -49.43 -9.31 24.52
C PRO A 421 -49.10 -8.05 25.34
N ILE A 422 -48.84 -6.95 24.65
CA ILE A 422 -48.55 -5.65 25.25
C ILE A 422 -49.80 -5.18 26.00
N PRO A 423 -49.76 -4.94 27.33
CA PRO A 423 -50.90 -4.38 28.03
C PRO A 423 -51.08 -2.92 27.64
N GLU A 424 -52.32 -2.49 27.38
CA GLU A 424 -52.64 -1.08 27.15
C GLU A 424 -52.29 -0.26 28.40
N ILE A 425 -51.34 0.66 28.26
CA ILE A 425 -51.00 1.62 29.31
C ILE A 425 -52.10 2.67 29.37
N LYS A 426 -53.04 2.49 30.30
CA LYS A 426 -53.99 3.54 30.68
C LYS A 426 -53.28 4.52 31.60
N TYR A 427 -52.99 5.71 31.09
CA TYR A 427 -52.52 6.83 31.90
C TYR A 427 -53.61 7.25 32.88
N LEU A 428 -53.25 7.41 34.16
CA LEU A 428 -54.07 8.12 35.14
C LEU A 428 -53.81 9.62 34.97
N GLU A 429 -54.87 10.43 34.91
CA GLU A 429 -54.83 11.85 34.51
C GLU A 429 -54.02 12.77 35.45
N ASN A 430 -53.47 12.26 36.55
CA ASN A 430 -52.72 13.03 37.54
C ASN A 430 -51.19 12.95 37.41
N ASP A 431 -50.64 12.04 36.58
CA ASP A 431 -49.19 11.89 36.37
C ASP A 431 -48.71 12.60 35.07
N ILE A 432 -49.00 13.89 34.95
CA ILE A 432 -48.32 14.78 34.00
C ILE A 432 -47.09 15.37 34.71
N PRO A 433 -45.85 15.03 34.31
CA PRO A 433 -44.67 15.69 34.87
C PRO A 433 -44.66 17.16 34.43
N GLN A 434 -44.59 18.08 35.38
CA GLN A 434 -44.38 19.50 35.08
C GLN A 434 -43.07 19.66 34.31
N GLU A 435 -43.11 20.40 33.19
CA GLU A 435 -41.92 20.71 32.38
C GLU A 435 -40.89 21.46 33.23
N SER A 436 -39.81 20.76 33.62
CA SER A 436 -38.73 21.38 34.37
C SER A 436 -38.08 22.50 33.56
N GLU A 437 -37.85 23.65 34.19
CA GLU A 437 -37.39 24.91 33.57
C GLU A 437 -36.07 24.80 32.76
N LYS A 438 -35.33 23.69 32.92
CA LYS A 438 -34.13 23.35 32.16
C LYS A 438 -34.38 23.22 30.65
N SER A 439 -35.56 22.80 30.21
CA SER A 439 -35.89 22.71 28.76
C SER A 439 -35.94 24.09 28.10
N LYS A 440 -36.46 25.10 28.80
CA LYS A 440 -36.53 26.49 28.33
C LYS A 440 -35.15 27.14 28.23
N HIS A 441 -34.21 26.74 29.08
CA HIS A 441 -32.84 27.26 29.04
C HIS A 441 -32.03 26.69 27.85
N ILE A 442 -32.19 25.40 27.55
CA ILE A 442 -31.55 24.76 26.39
C ILE A 442 -32.05 25.37 25.08
N ASN A 443 -33.36 25.60 24.94
CA ASN A 443 -33.93 26.17 23.72
C ASN A 443 -33.43 27.62 23.48
N LYS A 444 -33.27 28.44 24.53
CA LYS A 444 -32.64 29.77 24.40
C LYS A 444 -31.20 29.72 23.91
N ILE A 445 -30.40 28.78 24.39
CA ILE A 445 -29.00 28.60 23.95
C ILE A 445 -28.93 28.18 22.47
N VAL A 446 -29.95 27.45 21.98
CA VAL A 446 -30.07 27.07 20.55
C VAL A 446 -30.55 28.25 19.68
N GLU A 447 -31.35 29.18 20.23
CA GLU A 447 -31.78 30.41 19.53
C GLU A 447 -30.71 31.52 19.50
N GLU A 448 -29.79 31.58 20.47
CA GLU A 448 -28.71 32.57 20.54
C GLU A 448 -27.49 32.25 19.65
N LEU A 449 -27.43 31.06 19.03
CA LEU A 449 -26.38 30.71 18.08
C LEU A 449 -26.77 31.15 16.66
N GLU A 450 -26.09 32.20 16.16
CA GLU A 450 -26.32 32.76 14.82
C GLU A 450 -26.25 31.71 13.69
N PRO A 451 -27.06 31.87 12.63
CA PRO A 451 -27.32 30.79 11.68
C PRO A 451 -26.15 30.54 10.73
N TYR A 452 -25.70 29.28 10.65
CA TYR A 452 -24.84 28.81 9.56
C TYR A 452 -25.50 29.06 8.19
N PRO A 453 -24.72 29.37 7.14
CA PRO A 453 -25.25 29.77 5.85
C PRO A 453 -26.05 28.65 5.16
N LYS A 454 -27.30 28.98 4.77
CA LYS A 454 -28.29 28.10 4.14
C LYS A 454 -27.95 27.67 2.71
N PHE A 455 -26.83 26.99 2.52
CA PHE A 455 -26.36 26.52 1.20
C PHE A 455 -26.40 24.99 1.00
N PHE A 456 -26.73 24.21 2.04
CA PHE A 456 -26.74 22.73 1.98
C PHE A 456 -28.13 22.07 1.82
N ASP A 457 -29.23 22.81 1.99
CA ASP A 457 -30.60 22.26 2.01
C ASP A 457 -31.17 21.83 0.64
N LYS A 458 -30.32 21.63 -0.38
CA LYS A 458 -30.73 21.21 -1.74
C LYS A 458 -29.94 20.03 -2.30
N ILE A 459 -29.37 19.18 -1.45
CA ILE A 459 -28.91 17.85 -1.88
C ILE A 459 -30.08 16.86 -1.76
N ASN A 460 -30.73 16.58 -2.89
CA ASN A 460 -31.73 15.52 -3.00
C ASN A 460 -31.06 14.13 -2.86
N ILE A 461 -30.95 13.64 -1.62
CA ILE A 461 -30.46 12.28 -1.33
C ILE A 461 -31.50 11.28 -1.86
N LYS A 462 -31.25 10.76 -3.08
CA LYS A 462 -32.00 9.60 -3.59
C LYS A 462 -31.75 8.40 -2.67
N LYS A 463 -32.80 7.89 -2.05
CA LYS A 463 -32.75 6.64 -1.27
C LYS A 463 -32.18 5.52 -2.16
N PRO A 464 -31.15 4.77 -1.72
CA PRO A 464 -30.63 3.66 -2.51
C PRO A 464 -31.69 2.57 -2.66
N SER A 465 -31.84 2.09 -3.89
CA SER A 465 -32.75 0.99 -4.23
C SER A 465 -32.32 -0.30 -3.53
N THR A 466 -33.19 -0.87 -2.70
CA THR A 466 -32.99 -2.17 -2.06
C THR A 466 -33.35 -3.32 -3.01
N GLN A 467 -32.63 -3.42 -4.13
CA GLN A 467 -32.73 -4.60 -5.00
C GLN A 467 -31.97 -5.79 -4.39
N SER A 468 -32.78 -6.74 -3.93
CA SER A 468 -32.50 -8.14 -3.60
C SER A 468 -31.13 -8.72 -4.02
N CYS A 469 -30.25 -8.94 -3.05
CA CYS A 469 -29.32 -10.07 -3.08
C CYS A 469 -30.00 -11.32 -2.48
N GLY A 470 -29.69 -12.50 -3.01
CA GLY A 470 -30.52 -13.71 -2.88
C GLY A 470 -30.80 -14.19 -1.46
N LYS A 471 -32.06 -14.57 -1.20
CA LYS A 471 -32.47 -15.36 -0.03
C LYS A 471 -31.84 -16.76 -0.07
N ALA A 472 -30.64 -16.92 0.48
CA ALA A 472 -30.11 -18.22 0.85
C ALA A 472 -30.94 -18.79 2.01
N SER A 473 -31.96 -19.59 1.70
CA SER A 473 -32.86 -20.17 2.70
C SER A 473 -32.13 -21.24 3.53
N PHE A 474 -31.68 -20.88 4.73
CA PHE A 474 -31.29 -21.85 5.76
C PHE A 474 -32.53 -22.63 6.24
N ARG A 475 -32.92 -23.67 5.49
CA ARG A 475 -33.83 -24.69 6.01
C ARG A 475 -33.10 -25.48 7.09
N LEU A 476 -33.48 -25.26 8.35
CA LEU A 476 -33.11 -26.15 9.45
C LEU A 476 -33.63 -27.55 9.12
N LYS A 477 -32.73 -28.52 8.95
CA LYS A 477 -33.12 -29.93 8.81
C LYS A 477 -33.65 -30.42 10.18
N PRO A 478 -34.84 -31.04 10.25
CA PRO A 478 -35.36 -31.55 11.51
C PRO A 478 -34.45 -32.64 12.07
N LYS A 479 -34.08 -32.53 13.34
CA LYS A 479 -33.29 -33.54 14.06
C LYS A 479 -34.19 -34.75 14.36
N THR A 480 -33.99 -35.86 13.67
CA THR A 480 -34.63 -37.14 13.99
C THR A 480 -33.94 -37.77 15.20
N TYR A 481 -34.53 -37.61 16.39
CA TYR A 481 -34.09 -38.34 17.58
C TYR A 481 -34.46 -39.82 17.45
N ARG A 482 -33.49 -40.67 17.08
CA ARG A 482 -33.61 -42.13 17.25
C ARG A 482 -33.32 -42.49 18.69
N HIS A 483 -34.35 -42.63 19.51
CA HIS A 483 -34.24 -43.33 20.79
C HIS A 483 -33.89 -44.80 20.53
N LYS A 484 -32.65 -45.18 20.82
CA LYS A 484 -32.30 -46.58 21.06
C LYS A 484 -32.52 -46.89 22.55
N ASN A 485 -32.85 -48.14 22.84
CA ASN A 485 -33.04 -48.74 24.18
C ASN A 485 -34.45 -48.60 24.79
N ILE A 486 -35.39 -49.38 24.26
CA ILE A 486 -36.44 -50.03 25.06
C ILE A 486 -36.35 -51.53 24.71
N PRO A 487 -36.28 -52.45 25.69
CA PRO A 487 -36.12 -53.88 25.43
C PRO A 487 -37.44 -54.54 25.00
N VAL A 488 -37.30 -55.58 24.18
CA VAL A 488 -38.41 -56.44 23.73
C VAL A 488 -39.02 -57.20 24.91
N LYS A 489 -40.35 -57.25 24.99
CA LYS A 489 -41.08 -58.33 25.68
C LYS A 489 -41.76 -59.20 24.64
N GLN A 490 -41.85 -60.49 24.98
CA GLN A 490 -42.35 -61.59 24.15
C GLN A 490 -43.83 -61.44 23.82
#